data_AF-A0A4Y2HZ66-F1
#
_entry.id   AF-A0A4Y2HZ66-F1
#
_cell.length_a   1.000
_cell.length_b   1.000
_cell.length_c   1.000
_cell.angle_alpha   90.00
_cell.angle_beta   90.00
_cell.angle_gamma   90.00
#
_symmetry.space_group_name_H-M   'P 1'
#
loop_
_entity.id
_entity.type
_entity.pdbx_description
1 polymer ?
#
loop_
_entity_poly.entity_id
_entity_poly.type
_entity_poly.pdbx_seq_one_letter_code
_entity_poly.pdbx_strand_id
1 'polypeptide(L)'
;MPKSGKKGVKKQSNLASDIKLSDFANSSARAGRLRKSVGTSLSKEAEDIRNVEDEDTAWYEKDLEEFQFLDISSSNRKKLRTKTTPEESLNRPGICYPIDVWFLIGRYIKPEDVKLFASICKDSHRVSRSYSFWMKMYKRYYQPNDRLPARLQPECIEQAFCLKTSVIRALYYMYPNFVNQLSSRMSNTDVYCLSNLCCTLMWRIQQNGKWLFHFKFTTSASASVAPLTLKSVMNDWWTGQDVCRKSQDRYVNYNPDEGCKILRFTCSHYVLVPPMVMGSRLCDVRINLAHDMRRQKLQLTFGHSNYRQSNKGSGFCKDSSGYSDFVEFDAVENLMILNWWHPQYPFEYNT
;
A
#
# COMPACT_ATOMS: atom_id res chain seq x y z
N MET A 1 -11.64 -66.24 52.47
CA MET A 1 -10.42 -66.39 51.65
C MET A 1 -10.42 -65.34 50.54
N PRO A 2 -9.53 -64.33 50.55
CA PRO A 2 -9.35 -63.41 49.44
C PRO A 2 -8.08 -63.74 48.64
N LYS A 3 -8.15 -63.68 47.31
CA LYS A 3 -7.01 -63.92 46.40
C LYS A 3 -6.19 -62.63 46.22
N SER A 4 -4.87 -62.78 46.38
CA SER A 4 -3.80 -61.88 45.91
C SER A 4 -4.03 -61.41 44.47
N GLY A 5 -3.63 -60.24 43.99
CA GLY A 5 -2.52 -59.36 44.33
C GLY A 5 -1.67 -59.12 43.06
N LYS A 6 -1.34 -57.86 42.74
CA LYS A 6 -0.04 -57.42 42.18
C LYS A 6 -0.09 -55.92 41.79
N LYS A 7 0.72 -55.13 42.49
CA LYS A 7 1.16 -53.80 42.07
C LYS A 7 2.21 -53.95 40.97
N GLY A 8 2.10 -53.16 39.90
CA GLY A 8 3.14 -52.97 38.88
C GLY A 8 3.62 -51.52 38.91
N VAL A 9 4.93 -51.34 38.99
CA VAL A 9 5.66 -50.08 39.16
C VAL A 9 5.77 -49.30 37.82
N LYS A 10 5.89 -47.97 37.96
CA LYS A 10 6.08 -46.93 36.94
C LYS A 10 7.13 -47.26 35.86
N LYS A 11 6.85 -46.84 34.62
CA LYS A 11 7.86 -46.53 33.60
C LYS A 11 7.65 -45.08 33.14
N GLN A 12 8.60 -44.21 33.48
CA GLN A 12 8.80 -42.93 32.79
C GLN A 12 9.38 -43.23 31.42
N SER A 13 8.79 -42.69 30.34
CA SER A 13 9.47 -42.57 29.06
C SER A 13 8.84 -41.48 28.19
N ASN A 14 9.65 -40.44 27.96
CA ASN A 14 9.73 -39.56 26.79
C ASN A 14 8.62 -38.53 26.49
N LEU A 15 9.03 -37.25 26.54
CA LEU A 15 8.36 -36.05 26.03
C LEU A 15 8.31 -36.03 24.48
N ALA A 16 7.66 -37.02 23.89
CA ALA A 16 7.22 -36.94 22.51
C ALA A 16 5.85 -37.61 22.46
N SER A 17 4.81 -36.85 22.80
CA SER A 17 3.44 -37.28 22.65
C SER A 17 3.18 -37.67 21.20
N ASP A 18 2.82 -38.93 20.98
CA ASP A 18 2.40 -39.49 19.69
C ASP A 18 1.30 -38.62 19.07
N ILE A 19 1.69 -37.76 18.12
CA ILE A 19 0.74 -36.99 17.30
C ILE A 19 0.08 -37.98 16.36
N LYS A 20 -1.23 -38.22 16.55
CA LYS A 20 -1.97 -39.12 15.69
C LYS A 20 -2.36 -38.39 14.42
N LEU A 21 -2.52 -39.12 13.32
CA LEU A 21 -3.02 -38.54 12.06
C LEU A 21 -4.38 -37.84 12.22
N SER A 22 -5.14 -38.20 13.26
CA SER A 22 -6.42 -37.55 13.65
C SER A 22 -6.26 -36.13 14.17
N ASP A 23 -5.08 -35.75 14.64
CA ASP A 23 -4.84 -34.47 15.33
C ASP A 23 -4.53 -33.33 14.35
N PHE A 24 -4.28 -33.65 13.07
CA PHE A 24 -4.08 -32.68 12.01
C PHE A 24 -5.40 -32.08 11.52
N ALA A 25 -5.39 -30.78 11.20
CA ALA A 25 -6.57 -30.01 10.80
C ALA A 25 -7.27 -30.51 9.52
N ASN A 26 -6.59 -31.34 8.73
CA ASN A 26 -7.10 -31.97 7.52
C ASN A 26 -7.63 -33.40 7.76
N SER A 27 -7.62 -33.90 9.00
CA SER A 27 -8.10 -35.24 9.30
C SER A 27 -9.63 -35.30 9.16
N SER A 28 -10.14 -36.33 8.50
CA SER A 28 -11.58 -36.55 8.29
C SER A 28 -12.30 -37.10 9.53
N ALA A 29 -11.61 -37.16 10.67
CA ALA A 29 -12.15 -37.73 11.89
C ALA A 29 -13.21 -36.78 12.49
N ARG A 30 -14.44 -37.27 12.65
CA ARG A 30 -15.52 -36.53 13.27
C ARG A 30 -15.14 -36.18 14.71
N ALA A 31 -14.94 -34.89 14.98
CA ALA A 31 -14.69 -34.37 16.33
C ALA A 31 -15.83 -34.76 17.27
N GLY A 32 -15.58 -35.76 18.12
CA GLY A 32 -16.40 -36.03 19.29
C GLY A 32 -16.35 -34.82 20.23
N ARG A 33 -17.51 -34.47 20.79
CA ARG A 33 -17.73 -33.36 21.72
C ARG A 33 -16.63 -33.28 22.79
N LEU A 34 -15.78 -32.26 22.74
CA LEU A 34 -14.81 -31.95 23.79
C LEU A 34 -15.56 -31.71 25.12
N ARG A 35 -15.31 -32.56 26.12
CA ARG A 35 -15.75 -32.31 27.50
C ARG A 35 -14.95 -31.13 28.05
N LYS A 36 -15.65 -30.09 28.52
CA LYS A 36 -15.05 -28.96 29.24
C LYS A 36 -14.35 -29.49 30.50
N SER A 37 -13.06 -29.27 30.64
CA SER A 37 -12.36 -29.40 31.92
C SER A 37 -12.57 -28.12 32.74
N VAL A 38 -12.73 -28.33 34.03
CA VAL A 38 -13.05 -27.35 35.07
C VAL A 38 -11.99 -26.25 35.15
N GLY A 39 -12.43 -24.99 35.21
CA GLY A 39 -11.56 -23.83 35.34
C GLY A 39 -10.76 -23.86 36.64
N THR A 40 -9.46 -23.61 36.52
CA THR A 40 -8.59 -23.37 37.66
C THR A 40 -8.11 -21.92 37.59
N SER A 41 -8.28 -21.23 38.71
CA SER A 41 -8.06 -19.81 38.94
C SER A 41 -6.63 -19.36 38.58
N LEU A 42 -6.50 -18.55 37.53
CA LEU A 42 -5.26 -17.83 37.16
C LEU A 42 -5.45 -16.31 37.18
N SER A 43 -6.51 -15.83 37.85
CA SER A 43 -6.89 -14.40 37.84
C SER A 43 -6.29 -13.58 38.99
N LYS A 44 -5.20 -14.04 39.63
CA LYS A 44 -4.60 -13.32 40.78
C LYS A 44 -3.10 -13.02 40.70
N GLU A 45 -2.42 -13.36 39.60
CA GLU A 45 -0.99 -13.04 39.42
C GLU A 45 -0.74 -11.92 38.38
N ALA A 46 -1.79 -11.32 37.80
CA ALA A 46 -1.67 -10.29 36.77
C ALA A 46 -1.70 -8.84 37.29
N GLU A 47 -1.84 -8.61 38.60
CA GLU A 47 -1.94 -7.26 39.17
C GLU A 47 -0.62 -6.67 39.70
N ASP A 48 0.50 -7.40 39.69
CA ASP A 48 1.75 -6.95 40.34
C ASP A 48 2.88 -6.53 39.37
N ILE A 49 2.57 -6.24 38.10
CA ILE A 49 3.55 -5.78 37.09
C ILE A 49 3.10 -4.44 36.45
N ARG A 50 2.43 -3.57 37.21
CA ARG A 50 1.90 -2.29 36.69
C ARG A 50 2.70 -1.04 37.01
N ASN A 51 3.84 -1.14 37.69
CA ASN A 51 4.62 0.03 38.09
C ASN A 51 6.08 -0.07 37.65
N VAL A 52 6.34 0.14 36.35
CA VAL A 52 7.58 0.75 35.88
C VAL A 52 7.19 1.70 34.75
N GLU A 53 7.25 3.00 35.05
CA GLU A 53 7.09 4.09 34.09
C GLU A 53 8.33 4.11 33.19
N ASP A 54 8.16 3.87 31.89
CA ASP A 54 9.13 4.23 30.86
C ASP A 54 8.37 4.72 29.61
N GLU A 55 8.81 5.87 29.11
CA GLU A 55 8.23 6.69 28.02
C GLU A 55 8.15 5.93 26.66
N ASP A 56 8.77 4.75 26.57
CA ASP A 56 8.71 3.82 25.43
C ASP A 56 7.45 2.91 25.41
N THR A 57 6.62 2.94 26.47
CA THR A 57 5.45 2.06 26.63
C THR A 57 4.25 2.45 25.75
N ALA A 58 4.20 3.71 25.29
CA ALA A 58 3.10 4.25 24.47
C ALA A 58 2.87 3.48 23.15
N TRP A 59 3.88 2.79 22.65
CA TRP A 59 3.85 2.08 21.36
C TRP A 59 3.16 0.72 21.43
N TYR A 60 3.14 0.08 22.60
CA TYR A 60 2.51 -1.22 22.82
C TYR A 60 1.04 -1.09 23.23
N GLU A 61 0.68 -0.02 23.94
CA GLU A 61 -0.69 0.18 24.43
C GLU A 61 -1.69 0.40 23.29
N LYS A 62 -1.31 1.14 22.25
CA LYS A 62 -2.15 1.41 21.06
C LYS A 62 -2.51 0.14 20.28
N ASP A 63 -1.62 -0.86 20.30
CA ASP A 63 -1.82 -2.15 19.66
C ASP A 63 -2.87 -3.01 20.39
N LEU A 64 -3.02 -2.87 21.72
CA LEU A 64 -4.02 -3.59 22.54
C LEU A 64 -5.44 -3.01 22.36
N GLU A 65 -5.56 -1.68 22.20
CA GLU A 65 -6.85 -1.03 21.96
C GLU A 65 -7.48 -1.44 20.61
N GLU A 66 -6.67 -1.67 19.57
CA GLU A 66 -7.16 -2.13 18.26
C GLU A 66 -7.73 -3.57 18.33
N PHE A 67 -7.16 -4.44 19.17
CA PHE A 67 -7.71 -5.78 19.41
C PHE A 67 -9.07 -5.73 20.14
N GLN A 68 -9.24 -4.84 21.12
CA GLN A 68 -10.53 -4.67 21.81
C GLN A 68 -11.64 -4.17 20.87
N PHE A 69 -11.33 -3.30 19.91
CA PHE A 69 -12.31 -2.81 18.92
C PHE A 69 -12.76 -3.90 17.93
N LEU A 70 -11.92 -4.91 17.68
CA LEU A 70 -12.23 -6.05 16.82
C LEU A 70 -13.18 -7.06 17.49
N ASP A 71 -13.04 -7.28 18.80
CA ASP A 71 -13.89 -8.21 19.56
C ASP A 71 -15.37 -7.81 19.55
N ILE A 72 -15.66 -6.50 19.58
CA ILE A 72 -17.03 -5.96 19.49
C ILE A 72 -17.71 -6.35 18.15
N SER A 73 -16.93 -6.52 17.07
CA SER A 73 -17.45 -6.88 15.75
C SER A 73 -17.75 -8.38 15.58
N SER A 74 -17.22 -9.24 16.47
CA SER A 74 -17.41 -10.70 16.41
C SER A 74 -18.78 -11.15 16.93
N SER A 75 -19.40 -10.37 17.83
CA SER A 75 -20.72 -10.65 18.43
C SER A 75 -21.91 -10.56 17.46
N ASN A 76 -21.74 -9.97 16.27
CA ASN A 76 -22.85 -9.75 15.33
C ASN A 76 -23.04 -10.81 14.23
N ARG A 77 -22.30 -11.93 14.26
CA ARG A 77 -22.54 -13.03 13.30
C ARG A 77 -23.64 -13.97 13.79
N LYS A 78 -24.90 -13.61 13.52
CA LYS A 78 -26.06 -14.52 13.66
C LYS A 78 -25.82 -15.79 12.83
N LYS A 79 -25.73 -16.95 13.48
CA LYS A 79 -25.65 -18.28 12.86
C LYS A 79 -26.94 -18.59 12.12
N LEU A 80 -26.94 -18.47 10.79
CA LEU A 80 -28.01 -19.04 9.96
C LEU A 80 -27.65 -20.50 9.64
N ARG A 81 -28.42 -21.42 10.20
CA ARG A 81 -28.26 -22.86 10.05
C ARG A 81 -29.28 -23.34 9.02
N THR A 82 -28.87 -23.53 7.76
CA THR A 82 -29.76 -23.99 6.68
C THR A 82 -29.53 -25.48 6.41
N LYS A 83 -30.64 -26.23 6.33
CA LYS A 83 -30.72 -27.67 6.07
C LYS A 83 -30.18 -28.03 4.67
N THR A 84 -29.54 -29.19 4.62
CA THR A 84 -28.91 -29.84 3.46
C THR A 84 -29.94 -30.38 2.45
N THR A 85 -29.70 -30.14 1.16
CA THR A 85 -30.14 -30.99 0.04
C THR A 85 -28.90 -31.43 -0.76
N PRO A 86 -28.86 -32.64 -1.33
CA PRO A 86 -27.66 -33.18 -1.94
C PRO A 86 -27.72 -33.06 -3.46
N GLU A 87 -27.09 -32.03 -4.02
CA GLU A 87 -26.61 -32.01 -5.41
C GLU A 87 -25.69 -30.79 -5.61
N GLU A 88 -24.70 -30.92 -6.50
CA GLU A 88 -23.66 -29.94 -6.90
C GLU A 88 -22.29 -29.98 -6.19
N SER A 89 -21.44 -30.82 -6.78
CA SER A 89 -20.02 -31.06 -6.50
C SER A 89 -19.04 -30.01 -7.06
N LEU A 90 -19.40 -28.71 -7.11
CA LEU A 90 -18.47 -27.63 -7.54
C LEU A 90 -18.34 -26.45 -6.58
N ASN A 91 -19.13 -26.37 -5.52
CA ASN A 91 -19.04 -25.32 -4.50
C ASN A 91 -18.68 -25.90 -3.14
N ARG A 92 -17.46 -26.40 -2.97
CA ARG A 92 -16.91 -26.51 -1.61
C ARG A 92 -16.54 -25.09 -1.19
N PRO A 93 -17.25 -24.46 -0.23
CA PRO A 93 -16.75 -23.22 0.34
C PRO A 93 -15.36 -23.53 0.90
N GLY A 94 -14.36 -22.76 0.47
CA GLY A 94 -13.02 -22.86 1.04
C GLY A 94 -13.08 -22.72 2.57
N ILE A 95 -12.09 -23.28 3.28
CA ILE A 95 -12.01 -23.16 4.73
C ILE A 95 -11.86 -21.66 5.08
N CYS A 96 -12.85 -21.11 5.76
CA CYS A 96 -12.79 -19.73 6.25
C CYS A 96 -12.12 -19.72 7.63
N TYR A 97 -10.88 -19.22 7.67
CA TYR A 97 -10.18 -18.96 8.94
C TYR A 97 -10.68 -17.67 9.60
N PRO A 98 -10.60 -17.55 10.93
CA PRO A 98 -10.79 -16.27 11.62
C PRO A 98 -9.86 -15.19 11.06
N ILE A 99 -10.32 -13.94 11.09
CA ILE A 99 -9.55 -12.80 10.55
C ILE A 99 -8.21 -12.62 11.27
N ASP A 100 -8.14 -13.01 12.54
CA ASP A 100 -6.94 -12.91 13.38
C ASP A 100 -5.79 -13.77 12.84
N VAL A 101 -6.10 -14.91 12.23
CA VAL A 101 -5.10 -15.76 11.56
C VAL A 101 -4.45 -14.99 10.41
N TRP A 102 -5.23 -14.23 9.64
CA TRP A 102 -4.71 -13.42 8.55
C TRP A 102 -3.88 -12.23 9.05
N PHE A 103 -4.23 -11.63 10.19
CA PHE A 103 -3.40 -10.63 10.85
C PHE A 103 -2.07 -11.21 11.36
N LEU A 104 -2.08 -12.43 11.91
CA LEU A 104 -0.88 -13.13 12.35
C LEU A 104 0.05 -13.44 11.17
N ILE A 105 -0.50 -13.98 10.08
CA ILE A 105 0.24 -14.24 8.84
C ILE A 105 0.79 -12.93 8.25
N GLY A 106 -0.03 -11.88 8.23
CA GLY A 106 0.30 -10.56 7.69
C GLY A 106 1.59 -9.96 8.26
N ARG A 107 1.93 -10.24 9.53
CA ARG A 107 3.18 -9.77 10.18
C ARG A 107 4.45 -10.27 9.50
N TYR A 108 4.38 -11.42 8.86
CA TYR A 108 5.53 -12.08 8.26
C TYR A 108 5.67 -11.82 6.77
N ILE A 109 4.64 -11.26 6.12
CA ILE A 109 4.62 -10.93 4.69
C ILE A 109 5.71 -9.90 4.37
N LYS A 110 6.47 -10.15 3.31
CA LYS A 110 7.47 -9.23 2.79
C LYS A 110 6.83 -8.15 1.92
N PRO A 111 7.44 -6.96 1.77
CA PRO A 111 6.93 -5.88 0.92
C PRO A 111 6.57 -6.30 -0.51
N GLU A 112 7.38 -7.15 -1.14
CA GLU A 112 7.16 -7.68 -2.49
C GLU A 112 5.95 -8.62 -2.59
N ASP A 113 5.60 -9.30 -1.49
CA ASP A 113 4.58 -10.34 -1.45
C ASP A 113 3.20 -9.80 -1.04
N VAL A 114 3.07 -8.50 -0.73
CA VAL A 114 1.81 -7.89 -0.28
C VAL A 114 0.68 -8.11 -1.29
N LYS A 115 0.98 -7.98 -2.59
CA LYS A 115 -0.01 -8.21 -3.65
C LYS A 115 -0.48 -9.67 -3.66
N LEU A 116 0.45 -10.62 -3.52
CA LEU A 116 0.14 -12.05 -3.50
C LEU A 116 -0.72 -12.35 -2.27
N PHE A 117 -0.32 -11.89 -1.09
CA PHE A 117 -1.09 -12.02 0.15
C PHE A 117 -2.51 -11.46 0.01
N ALA A 118 -2.65 -10.24 -0.50
CA ALA A 118 -3.93 -9.59 -0.70
C ALA A 118 -4.85 -10.32 -1.70
N SER A 119 -4.29 -11.17 -2.57
CA SER A 119 -5.05 -11.92 -3.59
C SER A 119 -5.57 -13.29 -3.11
N ILE A 120 -5.14 -13.77 -1.93
CA ILE A 120 -5.52 -15.10 -1.44
C ILE A 120 -7.03 -15.20 -1.17
N CYS A 121 -7.59 -14.27 -0.40
CA CYS A 121 -9.01 -14.23 -0.09
C CYS A 121 -9.49 -12.83 0.34
N LYS A 122 -10.79 -12.70 0.63
CA LYS A 122 -11.39 -11.43 1.07
C LYS A 122 -10.83 -10.94 2.42
N ASP A 123 -10.53 -11.86 3.34
CA ASP A 123 -10.00 -11.49 4.65
C ASP A 123 -8.54 -11.06 4.56
N SER A 124 -7.70 -11.74 3.76
CA SER A 124 -6.32 -11.31 3.52
C SER A 124 -6.27 -9.96 2.79
N HIS A 125 -7.17 -9.74 1.82
CA HIS A 125 -7.34 -8.44 1.19
C HIS A 125 -7.70 -7.35 2.22
N ARG A 126 -8.65 -7.62 3.11
CA ARG A 126 -9.08 -6.70 4.17
C ARG A 126 -7.94 -6.37 5.15
N VAL A 127 -7.13 -7.36 5.52
CA VAL A 127 -5.93 -7.16 6.37
C VAL A 127 -4.91 -6.28 5.64
N SER A 128 -4.64 -6.53 4.35
CA SER A 128 -3.66 -5.75 3.56
C SER A 128 -4.02 -4.25 3.39
N ARG A 129 -5.25 -3.88 3.71
CA ARG A 129 -5.75 -2.49 3.64
C ARG A 129 -5.82 -1.81 5.01
N SER A 130 -5.55 -2.53 6.09
CA SER A 130 -5.67 -2.04 7.46
C SER A 130 -4.48 -1.16 7.88
N TYR A 131 -4.71 -0.28 8.85
CA TYR A 131 -3.68 0.55 9.46
C TYR A 131 -2.57 -0.30 10.10
N SER A 132 -2.94 -1.26 10.96
CA SER A 132 -2.00 -2.13 11.67
C SER A 132 -1.08 -2.91 10.74
N PHE A 133 -1.57 -3.38 9.60
CA PHE A 133 -0.73 -4.08 8.61
C PHE A 133 0.42 -3.20 8.12
N TRP A 134 0.11 -1.98 7.65
CA TRP A 134 1.12 -1.06 7.12
C TRP A 134 2.02 -0.50 8.21
N MET A 135 1.48 -0.18 9.39
CA MET A 135 2.26 0.32 10.51
C MET A 135 3.26 -0.73 11.02
N LYS A 136 2.82 -1.99 11.19
CA LYS A 136 3.73 -3.09 11.57
C LYS A 136 4.80 -3.34 10.51
N MET A 137 4.45 -3.21 9.23
CA MET A 137 5.41 -3.31 8.13
C MET A 137 6.47 -2.20 8.20
N TYR A 138 6.06 -0.95 8.42
CA TYR A 138 6.98 0.16 8.60
C TYR A 138 7.94 -0.07 9.77
N LYS A 139 7.39 -0.36 10.96
CA LYS A 139 8.16 -0.60 12.19
C LYS A 139 9.17 -1.73 12.04
N ARG A 140 8.84 -2.76 11.25
CA ARG A 140 9.74 -3.92 11.01
C ARG A 140 11.02 -3.56 10.26
N TYR A 141 10.97 -2.55 9.37
CA TYR A 141 12.09 -2.21 8.49
C TYR A 141 12.75 -0.87 8.83
N TYR A 142 12.07 0.00 9.56
CA TYR A 142 12.62 1.29 9.99
C TYR A 142 13.84 1.09 10.91
N GLN A 143 14.94 1.78 10.60
CA GLN A 143 16.08 1.94 11.48
C GLN A 143 16.27 3.43 11.81
N PRO A 144 16.62 3.81 13.05
CA PRO A 144 16.83 5.22 13.43
C PRO A 144 17.91 5.95 12.60
N ASN A 145 18.84 5.20 11.99
CA ASN A 145 19.90 5.75 11.15
C ASN A 145 19.51 5.92 9.66
N ASP A 146 18.29 5.54 9.28
CA ASP A 146 17.81 5.68 7.91
C ASP A 146 17.57 7.16 7.58
N ARG A 147 18.17 7.64 6.48
CA ARG A 147 17.98 9.01 5.99
C ARG A 147 16.62 9.16 5.29
N LEU A 148 15.54 9.12 6.05
CA LEU A 148 14.19 9.33 5.55
C LEU A 148 13.84 10.82 5.43
N PRO A 149 13.10 11.23 4.39
CA PRO A 149 12.45 12.53 4.33
C PRO A 149 11.56 12.77 5.56
N ALA A 150 11.46 14.02 6.03
CA ALA A 150 10.72 14.39 7.24
C ALA A 150 9.29 13.79 7.31
N ARG A 151 8.56 13.77 6.19
CA ARG A 151 7.19 13.21 6.13
C ARG A 151 7.10 11.70 6.30
N LEU A 152 8.21 11.00 6.10
CA LEU A 152 8.32 9.55 6.23
C LEU A 152 8.96 9.13 7.56
N GLN A 153 9.32 10.10 8.40
CA GLN A 153 9.77 9.85 9.76
C GLN A 153 8.60 9.35 10.63
N PRO A 154 8.89 8.61 11.73
CA PRO A 154 7.86 7.99 12.55
C PRO A 154 6.79 8.97 13.05
N GLU A 155 7.19 10.18 13.43
CA GLU A 155 6.31 11.22 13.98
C GLU A 155 5.26 11.68 12.97
N CYS A 156 5.59 11.64 11.68
CA CYS A 156 4.69 12.05 10.60
C CYS A 156 3.85 10.88 10.08
N ILE A 157 4.43 9.67 9.98
CA ILE A 157 3.79 8.53 9.33
C ILE A 157 2.67 7.90 10.17
N GLU A 158 2.66 8.15 11.48
CA GLU A 158 1.62 7.64 12.37
C GLU A 158 0.23 8.18 12.10
N GLN A 159 0.14 9.28 11.37
CA GLN A 159 -1.13 9.84 10.90
C GLN A 159 -1.77 8.87 9.90
N ALA A 160 -3.02 8.48 10.13
CA ALA A 160 -3.71 7.49 9.29
C ALA A 160 -3.90 7.92 7.82
N PHE A 161 -3.76 9.22 7.53
CA PHE A 161 -3.93 9.77 6.18
C PHE A 161 -2.78 9.35 5.25
N CYS A 162 -3.13 8.72 4.12
CA CYS A 162 -2.17 8.21 3.14
C CYS A 162 -1.14 7.21 3.69
N LEU A 163 -1.41 6.57 4.84
CA LEU A 163 -0.44 5.71 5.52
C LEU A 163 0.19 4.68 4.57
N LYS A 164 -0.63 3.93 3.83
CA LYS A 164 -0.14 2.91 2.89
C LYS A 164 0.85 3.51 1.89
N THR A 165 0.50 4.66 1.32
CA THR A 165 1.31 5.39 0.35
C THR A 165 2.64 5.81 0.97
N SER A 166 2.60 6.38 2.17
CA SER A 166 3.80 6.81 2.91
C SER A 166 4.70 5.62 3.25
N VAL A 167 4.14 4.50 3.72
CA VAL A 167 4.92 3.30 4.05
C VAL A 167 5.57 2.70 2.80
N ILE A 168 4.83 2.62 1.68
CA ILE A 168 5.41 2.16 0.41
C ILE A 168 6.57 3.06 -0.01
N ARG A 169 6.43 4.38 0.10
CA ARG A 169 7.53 5.31 -0.21
C ARG A 169 8.72 5.14 0.73
N ALA A 170 8.49 4.97 2.03
CA ALA A 170 9.56 4.72 3.01
C ALA A 170 10.31 3.42 2.70
N LEU A 171 9.61 2.36 2.28
CA LEU A 171 10.22 1.08 1.91
C LEU A 171 11.23 1.23 0.75
N TYR A 172 11.05 2.18 -0.15
CA TYR A 172 12.03 2.47 -1.20
C TYR A 172 13.32 3.16 -0.70
N TYR A 173 13.39 3.53 0.57
CA TYR A 173 14.60 4.01 1.24
C TYR A 173 15.22 2.94 2.15
N MET A 174 14.41 2.20 2.89
CA MET A 174 14.89 1.28 3.94
C MET A 174 14.96 -0.19 3.52
N TYR A 175 14.20 -0.63 2.51
CA TYR A 175 14.11 -2.04 2.15
C TYR A 175 15.10 -2.41 1.02
N PRO A 176 16.12 -3.26 1.28
CA PRO A 176 17.21 -3.49 0.33
C PRO A 176 16.77 -3.96 -1.05
N ASN A 177 15.77 -4.84 -1.14
CA ASN A 177 15.30 -5.35 -2.44
C ASN A 177 14.70 -4.22 -3.29
N PHE A 178 14.01 -3.25 -2.68
CA PHE A 178 13.45 -2.12 -3.40
C PHE A 178 14.56 -1.15 -3.81
N VAL A 179 15.47 -0.83 -2.89
CA VAL A 179 16.63 0.05 -3.17
C VAL A 179 17.48 -0.50 -4.32
N ASN A 180 17.81 -1.79 -4.30
CA ASN A 180 18.60 -2.43 -5.36
C ASN A 180 17.86 -2.47 -6.71
N GLN A 181 16.54 -2.66 -6.68
CA GLN A 181 15.73 -2.62 -7.91
C GLN A 181 15.72 -1.24 -8.56
N LEU A 182 15.87 -0.15 -7.81
CA LEU A 182 15.96 1.19 -8.40
C LEU A 182 17.19 1.29 -9.29
N SER A 183 18.36 0.90 -8.78
CA SER A 183 19.61 0.94 -9.54
C SER A 183 19.54 0.11 -10.82
N SER A 184 18.85 -1.03 -10.80
CA SER A 184 18.70 -1.90 -11.98
C SER A 184 17.64 -1.43 -12.98
N ARG A 185 16.55 -0.78 -12.53
CA ARG A 185 15.42 -0.35 -13.39
C ARG A 185 15.65 0.97 -14.10
N MET A 186 16.65 1.76 -13.70
CA MET A 186 16.96 3.07 -14.30
C MET A 186 17.40 3.00 -15.78
N SER A 187 17.64 1.82 -16.34
CA SER A 187 18.05 1.64 -17.74
C SER A 187 16.91 1.65 -18.76
N ASN A 188 15.66 1.38 -18.37
CA ASN A 188 14.53 1.26 -19.29
C ASN A 188 13.39 2.23 -18.91
N THR A 189 13.59 3.51 -19.25
CA THR A 189 12.56 4.53 -19.11
C THR A 189 11.66 4.50 -20.34
N ASP A 190 10.56 3.74 -20.31
CA ASP A 190 9.57 3.72 -21.39
C ASP A 190 8.83 5.07 -21.44
N VAL A 191 9.31 5.99 -22.28
CA VAL A 191 8.77 7.35 -22.37
C VAL A 191 7.38 7.40 -22.97
N TYR A 192 7.03 6.40 -23.79
CA TYR A 192 5.72 6.30 -24.41
C TYR A 192 4.60 6.05 -23.40
N CYS A 193 4.93 5.60 -22.18
CA CYS A 193 3.97 5.46 -21.08
C CYS A 193 3.37 6.79 -20.58
N LEU A 194 3.88 7.93 -21.06
CA LEU A 194 3.35 9.28 -20.79
C LEU A 194 2.34 9.74 -21.84
N SER A 195 2.28 9.08 -22.99
CA SER A 195 1.30 9.39 -24.02
C SER A 195 -0.11 9.31 -23.45
N ASN A 196 -0.97 10.20 -23.92
CA ASN A 196 -2.36 10.32 -23.50
C ASN A 196 -2.61 10.77 -22.04
N LEU A 197 -1.58 11.20 -21.31
CA LEU A 197 -1.73 11.79 -19.97
C LEU A 197 -1.89 13.31 -20.03
N CYS A 198 -2.58 13.89 -19.05
CA CYS A 198 -2.74 15.34 -18.95
C CYS A 198 -1.58 15.94 -18.15
N CYS A 199 -0.94 16.98 -18.69
CA CYS A 199 0.06 17.75 -17.96
C CYS A 199 -0.66 18.64 -16.94
N THR A 200 -0.61 18.28 -15.66
CA THR A 200 -1.27 19.06 -14.60
C THR A 200 -0.39 20.15 -14.03
N LEU A 201 0.92 19.91 -14.02
CA LEU A 201 1.88 20.85 -13.47
C LEU A 201 3.20 20.76 -14.20
N MET A 202 3.88 21.89 -14.29
CA MET A 202 5.28 21.95 -14.70
C MET A 202 6.05 22.93 -13.81
N TRP A 203 7.30 22.61 -13.51
CA TRP A 203 8.21 23.50 -12.79
C TRP A 203 9.65 23.26 -13.24
N ARG A 204 10.52 24.21 -12.92
CA ARG A 204 11.92 24.20 -13.35
C ARG A 204 12.81 24.76 -12.27
N ILE A 205 14.01 24.21 -12.16
CA ILE A 205 15.00 24.59 -11.16
C ILE A 205 16.35 24.70 -11.86
N GLN A 206 17.13 25.73 -11.55
CA GLN A 206 18.50 25.83 -12.03
C GLN A 206 19.43 25.14 -11.02
N GLN A 207 20.21 24.16 -11.47
CA GLN A 207 21.17 23.42 -10.65
C GLN A 207 22.48 23.23 -11.42
N ASN A 208 23.61 23.59 -10.80
CA ASN A 208 24.96 23.42 -11.37
C ASN A 208 25.11 23.98 -12.80
N GLY A 209 24.50 25.15 -13.07
CA GLY A 209 24.54 25.77 -14.39
C GLY A 209 23.66 25.13 -15.47
N LYS A 210 22.91 24.07 -15.14
CA LYS A 210 21.92 23.42 -16.03
C LYS A 210 20.49 23.67 -15.54
N TRP A 211 19.53 23.50 -16.44
CA TRP A 211 18.10 23.63 -16.15
C TRP A 211 17.46 22.26 -15.97
N LEU A 212 16.87 22.02 -14.80
CA LEU A 212 16.14 20.81 -14.47
C LEU A 212 14.65 21.05 -14.67
N PHE A 213 14.05 20.37 -15.64
CA PHE A 213 12.63 20.46 -15.96
C PHE A 213 11.85 19.30 -15.34
N HIS A 214 10.66 19.60 -14.86
CA HIS A 214 9.71 18.63 -14.36
C HIS A 214 8.32 18.85 -14.95
N PHE A 215 7.71 17.78 -15.43
CA PHE A 215 6.33 17.75 -15.90
C PHE A 215 5.58 16.66 -15.17
N LYS A 216 4.53 17.04 -14.42
CA LYS A 216 3.61 16.12 -13.76
C LYS A 216 2.47 15.80 -14.71
N PHE A 217 2.34 14.51 -15.01
CA PHE A 217 1.31 13.94 -15.84
C PHE A 217 0.34 13.12 -14.99
N THR A 218 -0.95 13.25 -15.26
CA THR A 218 -1.99 12.47 -14.56
C THR A 218 -2.89 11.75 -15.54
N THR A 219 -3.40 10.61 -15.11
CA THR A 219 -4.44 9.88 -15.84
C THR A 219 -5.79 10.60 -15.68
N SER A 220 -6.63 10.55 -16.72
CA SER A 220 -7.99 11.12 -16.67
C SER A 220 -8.84 10.55 -15.51
N ALA A 221 -8.62 9.28 -15.15
CA ALA A 221 -9.30 8.63 -14.03
C ALA A 221 -8.87 9.17 -12.65
N SER A 222 -7.65 9.69 -12.51
CA SER A 222 -7.19 10.30 -11.26
C SER A 222 -7.71 11.72 -11.06
N ALA A 223 -8.02 12.44 -12.15
CA ALA A 223 -8.56 13.81 -12.08
C ALA A 223 -10.04 13.88 -11.65
N SER A 224 -10.76 12.75 -11.71
CA SER A 224 -12.20 12.69 -11.38
C SER A 224 -12.50 12.40 -9.92
N VAL A 225 -11.51 11.95 -9.14
CA VAL A 225 -11.69 11.74 -7.69
C VAL A 225 -11.42 13.07 -7.00
N ALA A 226 -12.46 13.65 -6.39
CA ALA A 226 -12.30 14.86 -5.58
C ALA A 226 -11.20 14.63 -4.53
N PRO A 227 -10.17 15.49 -4.46
CA PRO A 227 -9.06 15.27 -3.54
C PRO A 227 -9.61 15.28 -2.11
N LEU A 228 -9.31 14.22 -1.35
CA LEU A 228 -9.51 14.25 0.08
C LEU A 228 -8.52 15.27 0.64
N THR A 229 -9.04 16.40 1.09
CA THR A 229 -8.22 17.44 1.73
C THR A 229 -8.05 17.08 3.20
N LEU A 230 -6.89 17.42 3.77
CA LEU A 230 -6.65 17.29 5.21
C LEU A 230 -7.75 17.99 6.03
N LYS A 231 -8.30 19.11 5.53
CA LYS A 231 -9.45 19.81 6.14
C LYS A 231 -10.71 18.96 6.18
N SER A 232 -11.02 18.22 5.11
CA SER A 232 -12.15 17.28 5.11
C SER A 232 -11.93 16.15 6.11
N VAL A 233 -10.71 15.60 6.17
CA VAL A 233 -10.34 14.53 7.11
C VAL A 233 -10.44 15.01 8.56
N MET A 234 -9.91 16.20 8.85
CA MET A 234 -10.00 16.80 10.17
C MET A 234 -11.46 17.05 10.54
N ASN A 235 -12.27 17.64 9.65
CA ASN A 235 -13.69 17.84 9.91
C ASN A 235 -14.43 16.52 10.21
N ASP A 236 -14.12 15.44 9.48
CA ASP A 236 -14.69 14.11 9.75
C ASP A 236 -14.25 13.58 11.14
N TRP A 237 -13.05 13.91 11.62
CA TRP A 237 -12.56 13.53 12.96
C TRP A 237 -13.19 14.39 14.08
N TRP A 238 -13.37 15.69 13.85
CA TRP A 238 -13.92 16.63 14.84
C TRP A 238 -15.45 16.56 14.98
N THR A 239 -16.16 16.17 13.91
CA THR A 239 -17.63 16.09 13.92
C THR A 239 -18.17 14.86 14.66
N GLY A 240 -17.30 13.98 15.17
CA GLY A 240 -17.68 12.84 16.02
C GLY A 240 -18.63 11.85 15.35
N GLN A 241 -18.85 11.97 14.04
CA GLN A 241 -19.65 11.03 13.28
C GLN A 241 -18.81 9.76 13.17
N ASP A 242 -19.12 8.78 14.01
CA ASP A 242 -18.48 7.46 14.11
C ASP A 242 -17.51 7.23 12.96
N VAL A 243 -16.20 7.32 13.24
CA VAL A 243 -15.14 6.94 12.31
C VAL A 243 -15.32 5.45 12.06
N CYS A 244 -16.30 5.13 11.23
CA CYS A 244 -16.65 3.78 10.87
C CYS A 244 -15.40 3.20 10.24
N ARG A 245 -15.12 1.92 10.45
CA ARG A 245 -14.00 1.19 9.81
C ARG A 245 -13.83 1.51 8.31
N LYS A 246 -14.90 1.90 7.62
CA LYS A 246 -14.90 2.38 6.24
C LYS A 246 -14.16 3.72 6.02
N SER A 247 -14.26 4.70 6.91
CA SER A 247 -13.53 5.96 6.80
C SER A 247 -12.04 5.78 7.09
N GLN A 248 -11.67 4.97 8.09
CA GLN A 248 -10.27 4.63 8.36
C GLN A 248 -9.62 3.88 7.18
N ASP A 249 -10.30 2.89 6.60
CA ASP A 249 -9.83 2.18 5.39
C ASP A 249 -9.65 3.16 4.21
N ARG A 250 -10.54 4.15 4.08
CA ARG A 250 -10.43 5.18 3.05
C ARG A 250 -9.17 6.03 3.23
N TYR A 251 -8.90 6.52 4.45
CA TYR A 251 -7.74 7.37 4.70
C TYR A 251 -6.41 6.63 4.58
N VAL A 252 -6.32 5.40 5.10
CA VAL A 252 -5.10 4.57 5.03
C VAL A 252 -4.71 4.29 3.58
N ASN A 253 -5.70 4.00 2.73
CA ASN A 253 -5.48 3.61 1.33
C ASN A 253 -5.59 4.78 0.35
N TYR A 254 -5.79 6.02 0.82
CA TYR A 254 -5.83 7.17 -0.06
C TYR A 254 -4.43 7.46 -0.62
N ASN A 255 -4.36 7.67 -1.92
CA ASN A 255 -3.13 8.07 -2.61
C ASN A 255 -3.45 9.23 -3.56
N PRO A 256 -3.09 10.48 -3.22
CA PRO A 256 -3.34 11.64 -4.08
C PRO A 256 -2.50 11.61 -5.37
N ASP A 257 -1.40 10.85 -5.39
CA ASP A 257 -0.51 10.69 -6.54
C ASP A 257 -0.78 9.39 -7.32
N GLU A 258 -1.88 8.69 -7.05
CA GLU A 258 -2.24 7.47 -7.79
C GLU A 258 -2.41 7.78 -9.29
N GLY A 259 -1.71 7.04 -10.14
CA GLY A 259 -1.71 7.32 -11.59
C GLY A 259 -1.01 8.63 -11.99
N CYS A 260 -0.29 9.29 -11.09
CA CYS A 260 0.60 10.39 -11.41
C CYS A 260 1.99 9.87 -11.83
N LYS A 261 2.58 10.54 -12.82
CA LYS A 261 3.96 10.32 -13.27
C LYS A 261 4.65 11.66 -13.45
N ILE A 262 5.92 11.74 -13.08
CA ILE A 262 6.72 12.94 -13.33
C ILE A 262 7.79 12.60 -14.37
N LEU A 263 7.78 13.32 -15.48
CA LEU A 263 8.91 13.37 -16.39
C LEU A 263 9.91 14.39 -15.86
N ARG A 264 11.14 13.95 -15.63
CA ARG A 264 12.25 14.79 -15.17
C ARG A 264 13.41 14.67 -16.13
N PHE A 265 14.00 15.78 -16.52
CA PHE A 265 15.21 15.79 -17.33
C PHE A 265 16.00 17.08 -17.14
N THR A 266 17.28 17.05 -17.46
CA THR A 266 18.17 18.21 -17.44
C THR A 266 18.45 18.70 -18.85
N CYS A 267 18.53 20.01 -19.03
CA CYS A 267 18.86 20.68 -20.28
C CYS A 267 19.99 21.69 -20.02
N SER A 268 20.86 21.86 -21.01
CA SER A 268 21.99 22.81 -20.92
C SER A 268 21.54 24.27 -20.96
N HIS A 269 20.45 24.57 -21.66
CA HIS A 269 19.94 25.92 -21.86
C HIS A 269 18.50 26.05 -21.38
N TYR A 270 18.08 27.29 -21.19
CA TYR A 270 16.71 27.59 -20.83
C TYR A 270 15.80 27.44 -22.06
N VAL A 271 14.73 26.67 -21.91
CA VAL A 271 13.66 26.56 -22.90
C VAL A 271 12.41 27.20 -22.31
N LEU A 272 11.86 28.18 -23.02
CA LEU A 272 10.59 28.78 -22.65
C LEU A 272 9.46 27.83 -23.04
N VAL A 273 8.76 27.31 -22.05
CA VAL A 273 7.63 26.41 -22.25
C VAL A 273 6.33 27.22 -22.20
N PRO A 274 5.46 27.16 -23.23
CA PRO A 274 4.20 27.89 -23.24
C PRO A 274 3.29 27.51 -22.06
N PRO A 275 2.64 28.48 -21.37
CA PRO A 275 1.76 28.19 -20.24
C PRO A 275 0.59 27.26 -20.58
N MET A 276 0.13 27.30 -21.84
CA MET A 276 -0.94 26.46 -22.37
C MET A 276 -0.62 24.96 -22.41
N VAL A 277 0.63 24.57 -22.14
CA VAL A 277 1.00 23.17 -21.93
C VAL A 277 0.34 22.60 -20.67
N MET A 278 0.14 23.42 -19.64
CA MET A 278 -0.60 23.00 -18.44
C MET A 278 -2.09 22.89 -18.75
N GLY A 279 -2.69 21.77 -18.33
CA GLY A 279 -4.06 21.40 -18.65
C GLY A 279 -4.21 20.60 -19.95
N SER A 280 -3.17 20.56 -20.79
CA SER A 280 -3.22 19.89 -22.09
C SER A 280 -2.78 18.44 -22.03
N ARG A 281 -3.24 17.65 -23.00
CA ARG A 281 -2.93 16.22 -23.09
C ARG A 281 -1.66 16.02 -23.90
N LEU A 282 -0.73 15.23 -23.38
CA LEU A 282 0.45 14.82 -24.12
C LEU A 282 0.03 13.80 -25.19
N CYS A 283 0.10 14.20 -26.46
CA CYS A 283 -0.28 13.35 -27.58
C CYS A 283 0.87 12.43 -27.99
N ASP A 284 2.08 12.95 -28.01
CA ASP A 284 3.25 12.24 -28.51
C ASP A 284 4.52 12.68 -27.76
N VAL A 285 5.48 11.75 -27.64
CA VAL A 285 6.80 12.01 -27.09
C VAL A 285 7.83 11.39 -28.01
N ARG A 286 8.75 12.22 -28.50
CA ARG A 286 9.83 11.78 -29.38
C ARG A 286 11.18 12.11 -28.77
N ILE A 287 12.06 11.12 -28.80
CA ILE A 287 13.48 11.28 -28.47
C ILE A 287 14.24 11.12 -29.77
N ASN A 288 14.79 12.23 -30.24
CA ASN A 288 15.63 12.29 -31.43
C ASN A 288 17.09 12.56 -31.04
N LEU A 289 18.00 12.46 -32.00
CA LEU A 289 19.34 13.01 -31.85
C LEU A 289 19.33 14.50 -32.19
N ALA A 290 20.14 15.26 -31.47
CA ALA A 290 20.44 16.66 -31.78
C ALA A 290 21.21 16.77 -33.11
N HIS A 291 21.35 17.99 -33.64
CA HIS A 291 22.06 18.23 -34.90
C HIS A 291 23.55 17.83 -34.82
N ASP A 292 24.14 17.84 -33.63
CA ASP A 292 25.51 17.40 -33.39
C ASP A 292 25.66 15.86 -33.33
N MET A 293 24.54 15.11 -33.41
CA MET A 293 24.44 13.65 -33.31
C MET A 293 25.04 13.06 -32.02
N ARG A 294 25.35 13.90 -31.03
CA ARG A 294 25.97 13.51 -29.76
C ARG A 294 24.99 13.63 -28.61
N ARG A 295 24.03 14.55 -28.71
CA ARG A 295 23.09 14.85 -27.64
C ARG A 295 21.69 14.37 -27.98
N GLN A 296 20.89 14.10 -26.95
CA GLN A 296 19.48 13.76 -27.13
C GLN A 296 18.65 15.03 -27.22
N LYS A 297 17.61 14.95 -28.03
CA LYS A 297 16.63 15.98 -28.28
C LYS A 297 15.25 15.44 -27.92
N LEU A 298 14.56 16.08 -26.99
CA LEU A 298 13.23 15.68 -26.54
C LEU A 298 12.18 16.60 -27.15
N GLN A 299 11.18 16.02 -27.81
CA GLN A 299 10.01 16.72 -28.31
C GLN A 299 8.77 16.21 -27.60
N LEU A 300 8.02 17.13 -26.99
CA LEU A 300 6.73 16.87 -26.35
C LEU A 300 5.64 17.53 -27.17
N THR A 301 4.69 16.76 -27.67
CA THR A 301 3.56 17.29 -28.46
C THR A 301 2.30 17.27 -27.62
N PHE A 302 1.68 18.44 -27.46
CA PHE A 302 0.47 18.62 -26.67
C PHE A 302 -0.73 18.88 -27.57
N GLY A 303 -1.81 18.13 -27.34
CA GLY A 303 -3.09 18.34 -28.01
C GLY A 303 -4.02 19.15 -27.13
N HIS A 304 -4.53 20.25 -27.69
CA HIS A 304 -5.57 21.06 -27.07
C HIS A 304 -6.95 20.50 -27.41
N SER A 305 -7.26 19.29 -26.92
CA SER A 305 -8.65 18.81 -26.94
C SER A 305 -9.34 19.37 -25.71
N ASN A 306 -10.35 20.23 -25.92
CA ASN A 306 -11.15 20.82 -24.85
C ASN A 306 -11.49 19.76 -23.79
N TYR A 307 -11.04 19.98 -22.56
CA TYR A 307 -11.22 19.15 -21.36
C TYR A 307 -12.69 18.70 -21.08
N ARG A 308 -13.66 19.21 -21.86
CA ARG A 308 -15.11 18.96 -21.75
C ARG A 308 -15.65 17.75 -22.52
N GLN A 309 -14.86 16.98 -23.26
CA GLN A 309 -15.37 15.82 -24.03
C GLN A 309 -15.25 14.46 -23.31
N SER A 310 -15.12 14.43 -21.99
CA SER A 310 -15.32 13.18 -21.23
C SER A 310 -16.80 12.98 -20.91
N ASN A 311 -17.59 12.46 -21.86
CA ASN A 311 -18.77 11.60 -21.57
C ASN A 311 -19.54 11.02 -22.77
N LYS A 312 -18.97 11.00 -23.99
CA LYS A 312 -19.60 10.23 -25.07
C LYS A 312 -18.59 9.28 -25.71
N GLY A 313 -19.10 8.09 -26.00
CA GLY A 313 -18.35 6.86 -26.12
C GLY A 313 -17.38 6.82 -27.30
N SER A 314 -16.58 5.76 -27.25
CA SER A 314 -15.69 5.25 -28.28
C SER A 314 -15.82 5.92 -29.65
N GLY A 315 -14.82 6.73 -29.96
CA GLY A 315 -14.50 7.12 -31.31
C GLY A 315 -13.04 7.49 -31.32
N PHE A 316 -12.23 6.78 -32.09
CA PHE A 316 -10.92 7.29 -32.48
C PHE A 316 -11.10 8.73 -32.93
N CYS A 317 -10.46 9.68 -32.27
CA CYS A 317 -10.35 11.06 -32.76
C CYS A 317 -9.42 11.02 -33.98
N LYS A 318 -9.94 10.53 -35.11
CA LYS A 318 -9.46 10.89 -36.43
C LYS A 318 -10.16 12.21 -36.79
N ASP A 319 -9.35 13.17 -37.19
CA ASP A 319 -9.75 14.38 -37.88
C ASP A 319 -10.59 15.37 -37.07
N SER A 320 -9.90 16.14 -36.23
CA SER A 320 -10.18 17.57 -36.17
C SER A 320 -8.84 18.30 -36.08
N SER A 321 -8.70 19.31 -36.93
CA SER A 321 -7.66 20.33 -36.98
C SER A 321 -7.54 21.05 -35.62
N GLY A 322 -7.08 20.33 -34.59
CA GLY A 322 -6.72 20.88 -33.30
C GLY A 322 -5.33 21.46 -33.40
N TYR A 323 -5.16 22.70 -32.93
CA TYR A 323 -3.84 23.24 -32.67
C TYR A 323 -3.08 22.25 -31.77
N SER A 324 -1.95 21.78 -32.25
CA SER A 324 -1.01 20.98 -31.48
C SER A 324 0.25 21.80 -31.29
N ASP A 325 0.56 22.16 -30.05
CA ASP A 325 1.82 22.81 -29.74
C ASP A 325 2.85 21.74 -29.44
N PHE A 326 4.07 21.95 -29.90
CA PHE A 326 5.20 21.12 -29.51
C PHE A 326 6.21 21.96 -28.75
N VAL A 327 6.83 21.33 -27.76
CA VAL A 327 7.91 21.91 -26.99
C VAL A 327 9.13 21.06 -27.22
N GLU A 328 10.21 21.72 -27.60
CA GLU A 328 11.45 21.07 -27.99
C GLU A 328 12.56 21.43 -27.03
N PHE A 329 13.26 20.41 -26.54
CA PHE A 329 14.42 20.53 -25.68
C PHE A 329 15.61 19.91 -26.39
N ASP A 330 16.64 20.70 -26.62
CA ASP A 330 17.91 20.23 -27.18
C ASP A 330 18.93 20.04 -26.05
N ALA A 331 19.93 19.18 -26.25
CA ALA A 331 20.93 18.85 -25.24
C ALA A 331 20.35 18.29 -23.93
N VAL A 332 19.42 17.33 -24.04
CA VAL A 332 18.78 16.66 -22.92
C VAL A 332 19.68 15.59 -22.32
N GLU A 333 19.78 15.60 -20.99
CA GLU A 333 20.51 14.64 -20.19
C GLU A 333 19.64 14.16 -19.03
N ASN A 334 19.96 12.99 -18.45
CA ASN A 334 19.31 12.44 -17.26
C ASN A 334 17.77 12.35 -17.35
N LEU A 335 17.27 11.96 -18.51
CA LEU A 335 15.83 11.78 -18.72
C LEU A 335 15.31 10.60 -17.91
N MET A 336 14.31 10.86 -17.08
CA MET A 336 13.77 9.90 -16.11
C MET A 336 12.27 10.08 -15.96
N ILE A 337 11.57 8.95 -15.74
CA ILE A 337 10.15 8.94 -15.39
C ILE A 337 10.02 8.43 -13.96
N LEU A 338 9.48 9.28 -13.11
CA LEU A 338 9.30 9.03 -11.69
C LEU A 338 7.83 8.63 -11.45
N ASN A 339 7.64 7.42 -10.95
CA ASN A 339 6.36 7.02 -10.38
C ASN A 339 6.21 7.60 -8.96
N TRP A 340 4.98 7.70 -8.46
CA TRP A 340 4.67 8.27 -7.14
C TRP A 340 5.40 7.64 -5.96
N TRP A 341 5.82 6.38 -6.08
CA TRP A 341 6.55 5.66 -5.03
C TRP A 341 8.07 5.89 -5.06
N HIS A 342 8.59 6.53 -6.12
CA HIS A 342 10.03 6.71 -6.30
C HIS A 342 10.60 7.67 -5.23
N PRO A 343 11.77 7.40 -4.63
CA PRO A 343 12.41 8.26 -3.63
C PRO A 343 12.57 9.71 -4.09
N GLN A 344 13.02 9.90 -5.33
CA GLN A 344 13.19 11.23 -5.93
C GLN A 344 11.89 11.88 -6.41
N TYR A 345 10.73 11.24 -6.21
CA TYR A 345 9.44 11.87 -6.47
C TYR A 345 9.22 12.98 -5.41
N PRO A 346 8.91 14.22 -5.79
CA PRO A 346 8.69 15.32 -4.84
C PRO A 346 7.56 15.01 -3.86
N PHE A 347 7.73 15.34 -2.57
CA PHE A 347 6.74 15.03 -1.52
C PHE A 347 5.71 16.14 -1.31
N GLU A 348 6.04 17.38 -1.64
CA GLU A 348 5.15 18.53 -1.83
C GLU A 348 6.00 19.72 -2.27
N TYR A 349 5.35 20.71 -2.87
CA TYR A 349 6.00 21.89 -3.43
C TYR A 349 6.67 22.68 -2.31
N ASN A 350 8.00 22.83 -2.37
CA ASN A 350 8.62 24.03 -1.83
C ASN A 350 8.11 25.20 -2.67
N THR A 351 6.94 25.73 -2.31
CA THR A 351 6.60 27.13 -2.52
C THR A 351 6.99 27.89 -1.28
#